data_AF-A0A5C8Z8W7-F1
#
_entry.id   AF-A0A5C8Z8W7-F1
#
_cell.length_a   1.000
_cell.length_b   1.000
_cell.length_c   1.000
_cell.angle_alpha   90.00
_cell.angle_beta   90.00
_cell.angle_gamma   90.00
#
_symmetry.space_group_name_H-M   'P 1'
#
loop_
_entity.id
_entity.type
_entity.pdbx_description
1 polymer ?
#
loop_
_entity_poly.entity_id
_entity_poly.type
_entity_poly.pdbx_seq_one_letter_code
_entity_poly.pdbx_strand_id
1 'polypeptide(L)'
;MNIVRIIVYVLLATMALPCFSNDRFIGTLEELIAQNKKQNMSHYDMELKLIDFDLDGDLDVAVTILCGESNCVSLYVNVNGLYHEKFSQFGYLTSYNDYKSDLNTKQIRVTSHCCGESPFDSYTTIGFENDSHYLISDYVLYDARDYYQGDLSNVQFSPTEFLSESYQVEVTFDQYNARFSSDLRSHTAYFTCEEDKNTNIVAKIKSGAIIDVIAEYKGDDREERTWLYVEIPQQAMYDSYECSNPIYSDFENKKLRAWVSDRNVKKI
;
A
#
# COMPACT_ATOMS: atom_id res chain seq x y z
N MET A 1 54.99 35.37 -1.51
CA MET A 1 54.58 34.37 -2.50
C MET A 1 53.42 33.61 -1.87
N ASN A 2 52.19 34.07 -2.08
CA ASN A 2 51.00 33.57 -1.37
C ASN A 2 50.17 32.71 -2.34
N ILE A 3 50.04 31.43 -2.03
CA ILE A 3 49.15 30.50 -2.74
C ILE A 3 47.78 30.58 -2.05
N VAL A 4 46.80 31.15 -2.73
CA VAL A 4 45.40 31.16 -2.30
C VAL A 4 44.80 29.79 -2.63
N ARG A 5 44.42 29.03 -1.61
CA ARG A 5 43.63 27.79 -1.74
C ARG A 5 42.17 28.17 -1.92
N ILE A 6 41.61 27.91 -3.10
CA ILE A 6 40.15 27.97 -3.34
C ILE A 6 39.58 26.60 -2.97
N ILE A 7 38.82 26.54 -1.89
CA ILE A 7 38.03 25.37 -1.51
C ILE A 7 36.66 25.54 -2.17
N VAL A 8 36.37 24.70 -3.17
CA VAL A 8 35.04 24.62 -3.80
C VAL A 8 34.20 23.65 -2.97
N TYR A 9 33.20 24.18 -2.26
CA TYR A 9 32.16 23.35 -1.66
C TYR A 9 31.21 22.88 -2.77
N VAL A 10 31.29 21.59 -3.11
CA VAL A 10 30.25 20.92 -3.89
C VAL A 10 29.11 20.63 -2.93
N LEU A 11 28.09 21.47 -2.93
CA LEU A 11 26.80 21.16 -2.31
C LEU A 11 26.20 19.98 -3.08
N LEU A 12 26.24 18.78 -2.50
CA LEU A 12 25.36 17.70 -2.94
C LEU A 12 23.94 18.07 -2.53
N ALA A 13 23.18 18.62 -3.47
CA ALA A 13 21.73 18.59 -3.39
C ALA A 13 21.31 17.12 -3.54
N THR A 14 20.95 16.49 -2.43
CA THR A 14 20.20 15.23 -2.44
C THR A 14 18.87 15.54 -3.12
N MET A 15 18.76 15.21 -4.40
CA MET A 15 17.48 15.20 -5.10
C MET A 15 16.64 14.12 -4.43
N ALA A 16 15.67 14.53 -3.62
CA ALA A 16 14.51 13.72 -3.33
C ALA A 16 13.87 13.43 -4.69
N LEU A 17 13.92 12.17 -5.11
CA LEU A 17 13.16 11.71 -6.27
C LEU A 17 11.68 11.95 -5.94
N PRO A 18 10.94 12.72 -6.76
CA PRO A 18 9.51 12.86 -6.54
C PRO A 18 8.86 11.48 -6.70
N CYS A 19 7.98 11.15 -5.76
CA CYS A 19 6.98 10.11 -5.93
C CYS A 19 6.33 10.32 -7.31
N PHE A 20 6.30 9.30 -8.16
CA PHE A 20 5.71 9.38 -9.48
C PHE A 20 4.19 9.58 -9.36
N SER A 21 3.75 10.83 -9.18
CA SER A 21 2.44 11.24 -9.64
C SER A 21 2.55 11.47 -11.14
N ASN A 22 1.85 10.67 -11.93
CA ASN A 22 1.66 10.97 -13.34
C ASN A 22 0.71 12.16 -13.45
N ASP A 23 1.17 13.38 -13.11
CA ASP A 23 0.40 14.61 -13.36
C ASP A 23 0.34 14.84 -14.86
N ARG A 24 -0.63 14.20 -15.50
CA ARG A 24 -0.80 14.20 -16.94
C ARG A 24 -1.99 15.06 -17.29
N PHE A 25 -1.72 16.20 -17.92
CA PHE A 25 -2.75 17.00 -18.56
C PHE A 25 -3.46 16.21 -19.66
N ILE A 26 -4.79 16.17 -19.60
CA ILE A 26 -5.63 15.49 -20.59
C ILE A 26 -6.35 16.51 -21.48
N GLY A 27 -6.85 17.60 -20.90
CA GLY A 27 -7.66 18.60 -21.59
C GLY A 27 -9.08 18.65 -21.03
N THR A 28 -10.06 18.83 -21.91
CA THR A 28 -11.47 18.92 -21.55
C THR A 28 -12.06 17.55 -21.18
N LEU A 29 -13.26 17.56 -20.56
CA LEU A 29 -14.01 16.33 -20.28
C LEU A 29 -14.29 15.52 -21.55
N GLU A 30 -14.61 16.19 -22.66
CA GLU A 30 -14.86 15.53 -23.95
C GLU A 30 -13.61 14.81 -24.46
N GLU A 31 -12.44 15.44 -24.34
CA GLU A 31 -11.14 14.86 -24.71
C GLU A 31 -10.79 13.67 -23.81
N LEU A 32 -11.03 13.77 -22.50
CA LEU A 32 -10.83 12.68 -21.54
C LEU A 32 -11.69 11.47 -21.90
N ILE A 33 -12.98 11.68 -22.16
CA ILE A 33 -13.91 10.61 -22.56
C ILE A 33 -13.48 10.00 -23.89
N ALA A 34 -13.11 10.83 -24.87
CA ALA A 34 -12.67 10.37 -26.18
C ALA A 34 -11.37 9.55 -26.10
N GLN A 35 -10.39 9.99 -25.30
CA GLN A 35 -9.14 9.29 -25.10
C GLN A 35 -9.35 7.92 -24.46
N ASN A 36 -10.12 7.87 -23.36
CA ASN A 36 -10.42 6.61 -22.67
C ASN A 36 -11.22 5.65 -23.56
N LYS A 37 -12.15 6.16 -24.39
CA LYS A 37 -12.89 5.31 -25.35
C LYS A 37 -11.98 4.76 -26.45
N LYS A 38 -11.05 5.57 -26.96
CA LYS A 38 -10.10 5.16 -28.01
C LYS A 38 -9.11 4.11 -27.50
N GLN A 39 -8.65 4.25 -26.26
CA GLN A 39 -7.74 3.29 -25.64
C GLN A 39 -8.43 1.95 -25.33
N ASN A 40 -9.75 1.96 -25.11
CA ASN A 40 -10.53 0.79 -24.69
C ASN A 40 -11.49 0.25 -25.78
N MET A 41 -11.13 0.40 -27.07
CA MET A 41 -11.98 0.05 -28.23
C MET A 41 -12.37 -1.44 -28.35
N SER A 42 -11.91 -2.32 -27.45
CA SER A 42 -12.32 -3.72 -27.38
C SER A 42 -13.10 -4.01 -26.09
N HIS A 43 -14.42 -3.80 -26.10
CA HIS A 43 -15.37 -4.55 -25.25
C HIS A 43 -15.20 -4.46 -23.72
N TYR A 44 -14.86 -3.30 -23.15
CA TYR A 44 -14.80 -3.17 -21.69
C TYR A 44 -15.72 -2.08 -21.14
N ASP A 45 -16.45 -2.43 -20.07
CA ASP A 45 -17.33 -1.55 -19.31
C ASP A 45 -16.47 -0.46 -18.64
N MET A 46 -16.48 0.73 -19.24
CA MET A 46 -15.94 1.94 -18.63
C MET A 46 -16.99 2.51 -17.69
N GLU A 47 -16.64 2.63 -16.41
CA GLU A 47 -17.43 3.38 -15.44
C GLU A 47 -16.79 4.76 -15.23
N LEU A 48 -17.63 5.80 -15.29
CA LEU A 48 -17.23 7.19 -15.11
C LEU A 48 -18.04 7.76 -13.96
N LYS A 49 -17.37 8.37 -12.98
CA LYS A 49 -18.00 9.02 -11.83
C LYS A 49 -17.54 10.46 -11.71
N LEU A 50 -18.50 11.36 -11.57
CA LEU A 50 -18.26 12.77 -11.27
C LEU A 50 -18.39 12.98 -9.78
N ILE A 51 -17.32 13.47 -9.15
CA ILE A 51 -17.18 13.60 -7.70
C ILE A 51 -16.33 14.85 -7.46
N ASP A 52 -16.62 15.64 -6.44
CA ASP A 52 -15.74 16.73 -5.99
C ASP A 52 -14.79 16.14 -4.92
N PHE A 53 -13.55 15.81 -5.29
CA PHE A 53 -12.62 15.09 -4.40
C PHE A 53 -11.96 16.02 -3.39
N ASP A 54 -11.66 17.25 -3.78
CA ASP A 54 -10.89 18.21 -2.99
C ASP A 54 -11.75 19.31 -2.32
N LEU A 55 -13.06 19.31 -2.62
CA LEU A 55 -14.08 20.18 -2.07
C LEU A 55 -13.93 21.64 -2.51
N ASP A 56 -13.44 21.87 -3.73
CA ASP A 56 -13.29 23.20 -4.31
C ASP A 56 -14.56 23.71 -5.01
N GLY A 57 -15.55 22.83 -5.18
CA GLY A 57 -16.87 23.13 -5.76
C GLY A 57 -16.99 22.85 -7.25
N ASP A 58 -15.93 22.36 -7.90
CA ASP A 58 -15.99 21.83 -9.26
C ASP A 58 -15.95 20.28 -9.28
N LEU A 59 -16.30 19.67 -10.43
CA LEU A 59 -16.45 18.21 -10.51
C LEU A 59 -15.21 17.56 -11.13
N ASP A 60 -14.57 16.74 -10.32
CA ASP A 60 -13.52 15.81 -10.72
C ASP A 60 -14.09 14.53 -11.34
N VAL A 61 -13.20 13.69 -11.83
CA VAL A 61 -13.53 12.47 -12.58
C VAL A 61 -12.76 11.27 -12.03
N ALA A 62 -13.49 10.24 -11.63
CA ALA A 62 -12.97 8.89 -11.45
C ALA A 62 -13.36 8.04 -12.67
N VAL A 63 -12.37 7.36 -13.26
CA VAL A 63 -12.55 6.40 -14.34
C VAL A 63 -12.15 5.03 -13.84
N THR A 64 -13.03 4.06 -14.01
CA THR A 64 -12.74 2.63 -13.80
C THR A 64 -12.88 1.92 -15.14
N ILE A 65 -11.85 1.19 -15.54
CA ILE A 65 -11.85 0.39 -16.78
C ILE A 65 -11.35 -1.02 -16.49
N LEU A 66 -11.89 -2.04 -17.15
CA LEU A 66 -11.31 -3.38 -17.07
C LEU A 66 -9.98 -3.41 -17.84
N CYS A 67 -8.90 -3.80 -17.17
CA CYS A 67 -7.52 -3.81 -17.68
C CYS A 67 -6.82 -5.14 -17.34
N GLY A 68 -7.09 -6.18 -18.12
CA GLY A 68 -6.60 -7.54 -17.86
C GLY A 68 -7.60 -8.34 -17.04
N GLU A 69 -7.17 -8.93 -15.91
CA GLU A 69 -8.03 -9.75 -15.03
C GLU A 69 -8.84 -8.92 -14.02
N SER A 70 -8.53 -7.64 -13.88
CA SER A 70 -9.19 -6.74 -12.92
C SER A 70 -9.32 -5.33 -13.49
N ASN A 71 -9.84 -4.41 -12.68
CA ASN A 71 -10.02 -3.02 -13.06
C ASN A 71 -8.73 -2.19 -12.89
N CYS A 72 -8.68 -1.07 -13.60
CA CYS A 72 -7.75 0.03 -13.41
C CYS A 72 -8.58 1.26 -13.06
N VAL A 73 -8.13 1.97 -12.05
CA VAL A 73 -8.71 3.22 -11.57
C VAL A 73 -7.78 4.35 -11.94
N SER A 74 -8.33 5.38 -12.56
CA SER A 74 -7.65 6.65 -12.82
C SER A 74 -8.48 7.79 -12.24
N LEU A 75 -7.83 8.70 -11.53
CA LEU A 75 -8.44 9.85 -10.87
C LEU A 75 -7.92 11.12 -11.52
N TYR A 76 -8.85 11.97 -11.95
CA TYR A 76 -8.57 13.19 -12.67
C TYR A 76 -9.16 14.37 -11.93
N VAL A 77 -8.33 15.32 -11.56
CA VAL A 77 -8.75 16.56 -10.90
C VAL A 77 -9.00 17.64 -11.94
N ASN A 78 -10.09 18.36 -11.79
CA ASN A 78 -10.46 19.46 -12.66
C ASN A 78 -9.85 20.76 -12.13
N VAL A 79 -9.12 21.46 -12.99
CA VAL A 79 -8.49 22.74 -12.67
C VAL A 79 -8.95 23.75 -13.71
N ASN A 80 -9.92 24.58 -13.36
CA ASN A 80 -10.50 25.59 -14.25
C ASN A 80 -11.06 25.02 -15.57
N GLY A 81 -11.73 23.87 -15.53
CA GLY A 81 -12.33 23.21 -16.69
C GLY A 81 -11.39 22.28 -17.47
N LEU A 82 -10.20 22.02 -16.91
CA LEU A 82 -9.17 21.19 -17.51
C LEU A 82 -8.79 20.04 -16.57
N TYR A 83 -8.82 18.82 -17.08
CA TYR A 83 -8.58 17.61 -16.31
C TYR A 83 -7.12 17.18 -16.32
N HIS A 84 -6.62 16.90 -15.12
CA HIS A 84 -5.28 16.41 -14.85
C HIS A 84 -5.37 15.04 -14.19
N GLU A 85 -4.81 14.01 -14.82
CA GLU A 85 -4.65 12.72 -14.13
C GLU A 85 -3.75 12.95 -12.92
N LYS A 86 -4.23 12.63 -11.72
CA LYS A 86 -3.46 12.75 -10.48
C LYS A 86 -3.02 11.39 -9.97
N PHE A 87 -3.79 10.34 -10.26
CA PHE A 87 -3.53 9.01 -9.78
C PHE A 87 -4.02 7.95 -10.76
N SER A 88 -3.29 6.84 -10.84
CA SER A 88 -3.61 5.72 -11.71
C SER A 88 -3.08 4.43 -11.11
N GLN A 89 -3.93 3.44 -10.87
CA GLN A 89 -3.53 2.14 -10.30
C GLN A 89 -4.48 1.03 -10.73
N PHE A 90 -3.95 -0.19 -10.85
CA PHE A 90 -4.73 -1.41 -10.88
C PHE A 90 -5.51 -1.60 -9.57
N GLY A 91 -6.78 -1.99 -9.66
CA GLY A 91 -7.69 -2.18 -8.53
C GLY A 91 -9.12 -1.68 -8.78
N TYR A 92 -9.89 -1.62 -7.71
CA TYR A 92 -11.26 -1.12 -7.68
C TYR A 92 -11.36 0.01 -6.67
N LEU A 93 -12.23 0.99 -6.97
CA LEU A 93 -12.63 1.99 -5.99
C LEU A 93 -13.50 1.34 -4.92
N THR A 94 -12.99 1.25 -3.70
CA THR A 94 -13.73 0.77 -2.53
C THR A 94 -14.03 1.95 -1.62
N SER A 95 -15.30 2.30 -1.45
CA SER A 95 -15.67 3.29 -0.43
C SER A 95 -15.95 2.57 0.90
N TYR A 96 -15.42 3.11 1.99
CA TYR A 96 -15.88 2.74 3.33
C TYR A 96 -17.27 3.36 3.48
N ASN A 97 -18.28 2.56 3.12
CA ASN A 97 -19.69 2.89 2.94
C ASN A 97 -20.07 3.50 1.59
N ASP A 98 -21.13 2.93 1.06
CA ASP A 98 -21.92 3.31 -0.12
C ASP A 98 -21.69 4.71 -0.69
N TYR A 99 -21.60 4.73 -2.02
CA TYR A 99 -21.72 5.86 -2.95
C TYR A 99 -23.05 6.65 -2.84
N LYS A 100 -23.60 6.80 -1.64
CA LYS A 100 -24.72 7.66 -1.29
C LYS A 100 -24.46 8.31 0.06
N SER A 101 -24.09 9.59 0.01
CA SER A 101 -24.91 10.70 0.55
C SER A 101 -24.17 11.81 1.30
N ASP A 102 -22.85 11.74 1.52
CA ASP A 102 -22.11 12.88 2.08
C ASP A 102 -20.66 12.92 1.55
N LEU A 103 -20.46 13.54 0.37
CA LEU A 103 -19.14 13.85 -0.21
C LEU A 103 -18.47 14.99 0.56
N ASN A 104 -18.17 14.76 1.85
CA ASN A 104 -17.24 15.55 2.64
C ASN A 104 -16.01 14.69 2.96
N THR A 105 -15.54 13.92 1.98
CA THR A 105 -14.39 13.05 2.17
C THR A 105 -13.34 13.42 1.16
N LYS A 106 -12.32 14.15 1.62
CA LYS A 106 -11.06 14.41 0.91
C LYS A 106 -10.24 13.13 0.67
N GLN A 107 -10.86 11.95 0.60
CA GLN A 107 -10.17 10.66 0.62
C GLN A 107 -10.82 9.62 -0.30
N ILE A 108 -9.99 8.94 -1.09
CA ILE A 108 -10.41 7.83 -1.96
C ILE A 108 -9.56 6.61 -1.64
N ARG A 109 -10.20 5.44 -1.58
CA ARG A 109 -9.51 4.16 -1.41
C ARG A 109 -9.59 3.32 -2.68
N VAL A 110 -8.44 2.81 -3.09
CA VAL A 110 -8.29 1.82 -4.15
C VAL A 110 -7.83 0.52 -3.50
N THR A 111 -8.59 -0.54 -3.73
CA THR A 111 -8.23 -1.90 -3.30
C THR A 111 -7.90 -2.72 -4.52
N SER A 112 -6.82 -3.47 -4.45
CA SER A 112 -6.40 -4.36 -5.52
C SER A 112 -6.02 -5.70 -4.95
N HIS A 113 -6.71 -6.74 -5.38
CA HIS A 113 -6.18 -8.09 -5.36
C HIS A 113 -5.40 -8.27 -6.66
N CYS A 114 -4.12 -8.66 -6.60
CA CYS A 114 -3.31 -8.86 -7.81
C CYS A 114 -3.96 -9.91 -8.74
N CYS A 115 -3.61 -9.89 -10.04
CA CYS A 115 -3.99 -10.91 -11.02
C CYS A 115 -3.54 -12.31 -10.53
N GLY A 116 -4.39 -13.32 -10.73
CA GLY A 116 -4.12 -14.73 -10.35
C GLY A 116 -4.31 -15.11 -8.88
N GLU A 117 -3.61 -16.17 -8.47
CA GLU A 117 -3.72 -16.86 -7.16
C GLU A 117 -2.94 -16.16 -6.02
N SER A 118 -2.81 -14.84 -6.02
CA SER A 118 -2.03 -14.14 -4.98
C SER A 118 -2.86 -13.92 -3.71
N PRO A 119 -2.39 -14.33 -2.52
CA PRO A 119 -3.11 -14.12 -1.27
C PRO A 119 -3.00 -12.70 -0.69
N PHE A 120 -2.43 -11.77 -1.46
CA PHE A 120 -2.14 -10.41 -1.03
C PHE A 120 -3.12 -9.40 -1.62
N ASP A 121 -3.69 -8.59 -0.73
CA ASP A 121 -4.47 -7.43 -1.08
C ASP A 121 -3.63 -6.16 -0.88
N SER A 122 -3.71 -5.26 -1.85
CA SER A 122 -3.18 -3.90 -1.77
C SER A 122 -4.30 -2.92 -1.43
N TYR A 123 -3.95 -1.95 -0.59
CA TYR A 123 -4.82 -0.87 -0.16
C TYR A 123 -4.09 0.46 -0.29
N THR A 124 -4.65 1.36 -1.07
CA THR A 124 -4.12 2.69 -1.28
C THR A 124 -5.20 3.70 -0.93
N THR A 125 -4.91 4.61 0.01
CA THR A 125 -5.80 5.72 0.38
C THR A 125 -5.14 7.02 -0.01
N ILE A 126 -5.84 7.82 -0.79
CA ILE A 126 -5.35 9.08 -1.37
C ILE A 126 -6.17 10.21 -0.80
N GLY A 127 -5.49 11.23 -0.30
CA GLY A 127 -6.07 12.49 0.13
C GLY A 127 -6.09 13.52 -0.99
N PHE A 128 -7.07 14.41 -1.01
CA PHE A 128 -7.19 15.50 -2.00
C PHE A 128 -7.33 16.86 -1.32
N GLU A 129 -6.58 17.86 -1.80
CA GLU A 129 -6.61 19.23 -1.29
C GLU A 129 -6.00 20.20 -2.31
N ASN A 130 -6.73 21.28 -2.64
CA ASN A 130 -6.28 22.37 -3.52
C ASN A 130 -5.72 21.85 -4.86
N ASP A 131 -6.56 21.22 -5.67
CA ASP A 131 -6.21 20.64 -6.98
C ASP A 131 -5.12 19.56 -6.94
N SER A 132 -4.72 19.13 -5.74
CA SER A 132 -3.57 18.26 -5.50
C SER A 132 -4.00 17.02 -4.74
N HIS A 133 -3.16 15.99 -4.79
CA HIS A 133 -3.36 14.78 -4.02
C HIS A 133 -2.13 14.47 -3.17
N TYR A 134 -2.34 13.71 -2.11
CA TYR A 134 -1.28 13.19 -1.25
C TYR A 134 -1.61 11.77 -0.82
N LEU A 135 -0.59 10.96 -0.58
CA LEU A 135 -0.78 9.58 -0.14
C LEU A 135 -1.06 9.56 1.37
N ILE A 136 -2.22 9.03 1.78
CA ILE A 136 -2.56 8.86 3.20
C ILE A 136 -2.02 7.53 3.71
N SER A 137 -2.25 6.46 2.96
CA SER A 137 -1.76 5.12 3.30
C SER A 137 -1.51 4.33 2.04
N ASP A 138 -0.42 3.57 2.01
CA ASP A 138 -0.20 2.61 0.92
C ASP A 138 0.48 1.35 1.43
N TYR A 139 -0.28 0.27 1.45
CA TYR A 139 0.18 -0.97 2.03
C TYR A 139 -0.41 -2.18 1.32
N VAL A 140 0.26 -3.30 1.49
CA VAL A 140 -0.29 -4.62 1.19
C VAL A 140 -0.38 -5.45 2.46
N LEU A 141 -1.30 -6.39 2.48
CA LEU A 141 -1.37 -7.39 3.52
C LEU A 141 -1.86 -8.72 2.95
N TYR A 142 -1.55 -9.78 3.67
CA TYR A 142 -2.03 -11.11 3.36
C TYR A 142 -3.46 -11.27 3.95
N ASP A 143 -4.50 -11.24 3.11
CA ASP A 143 -5.92 -11.42 3.50
C ASP A 143 -6.55 -12.60 2.77
N ALA A 144 -5.87 -13.74 2.81
CA ALA A 144 -6.29 -14.89 2.04
C ALA A 144 -7.02 -15.93 2.86
N ARG A 145 -8.24 -15.56 3.29
CA ARG A 145 -9.17 -16.53 3.89
C ARG A 145 -9.42 -17.72 2.96
N ASP A 146 -9.41 -17.49 1.64
CA ASP A 146 -9.63 -18.52 0.62
C ASP A 146 -8.37 -19.33 0.25
N TYR A 147 -7.15 -18.83 0.55
CA TYR A 147 -5.90 -19.56 0.28
C TYR A 147 -5.31 -20.25 1.51
N TYR A 148 -5.93 -20.07 2.67
CA TYR A 148 -5.57 -20.76 3.88
C TYR A 148 -6.35 -22.08 3.99
N GLN A 149 -5.63 -23.20 4.05
CA GLN A 149 -6.22 -24.55 4.07
C GLN A 149 -6.44 -25.11 5.48
N GLY A 150 -6.28 -24.29 6.52
CA GLY A 150 -6.40 -24.70 7.93
C GLY A 150 -7.69 -24.21 8.61
N ASP A 151 -7.77 -24.45 9.91
CA ASP A 151 -8.83 -23.90 10.76
C ASP A 151 -8.59 -22.40 11.00
N LEU A 152 -9.48 -21.56 10.44
CA LEU A 152 -9.42 -20.10 10.53
C LEU A 152 -9.82 -19.56 11.91
N SER A 153 -10.44 -20.38 12.78
CA SER A 153 -11.05 -19.93 14.04
C SER A 153 -10.08 -19.22 14.99
N ASN A 154 -8.78 -19.43 14.79
CA ASN A 154 -7.74 -18.85 15.63
C ASN A 154 -6.67 -18.08 14.85
N VAL A 155 -6.90 -17.77 13.57
CA VAL A 155 -5.94 -17.03 12.75
C VAL A 155 -6.25 -15.53 12.84
N GLN A 156 -5.31 -14.78 13.39
CA GLN A 156 -5.44 -13.32 13.53
C GLN A 156 -4.73 -12.62 12.36
N PHE A 157 -5.41 -12.40 11.23
CA PHE A 157 -4.81 -11.72 10.06
C PHE A 157 -4.58 -10.22 10.30
N SER A 158 -5.51 -9.57 10.99
CA SER A 158 -5.50 -8.14 11.27
C SER A 158 -5.93 -7.87 12.71
N PRO A 159 -5.51 -6.76 13.34
CA PRO A 159 -5.92 -6.42 14.70
C PRO A 159 -7.40 -6.04 14.75
N THR A 160 -8.05 -6.24 15.90
CA THR A 160 -9.42 -5.75 16.13
C THR A 160 -9.45 -4.26 16.47
N GLU A 161 -8.37 -3.74 17.04
CA GLU A 161 -8.24 -2.35 17.46
C GLU A 161 -6.87 -1.81 17.02
N PHE A 162 -6.86 -0.59 16.48
CA PHE A 162 -5.63 0.13 16.13
C PHE A 162 -5.28 1.13 17.23
N LEU A 163 -3.99 1.43 17.36
CA LEU A 163 -3.53 2.50 18.24
C LEU A 163 -4.03 3.85 17.73
N SER A 164 -4.39 4.75 18.66
CA SER A 164 -4.73 6.13 18.31
C SER A 164 -3.54 6.90 17.76
N GLU A 165 -2.33 6.53 18.19
CA GLU A 165 -1.06 7.07 17.71
C GLU A 165 -0.11 5.90 17.48
N SER A 166 0.47 5.83 16.27
CA SER A 166 1.53 4.86 15.98
C SER A 166 2.83 5.26 16.69
N TYR A 167 3.71 4.28 16.88
CA TYR A 167 5.06 4.53 17.38
C TYR A 167 6.06 3.69 16.61
N GLN A 168 7.33 4.05 16.70
CA GLN A 168 8.38 3.36 15.96
C GLN A 168 9.14 2.37 16.82
N VAL A 169 9.60 1.29 16.19
CA VAL A 169 10.52 0.33 16.79
C VAL A 169 11.69 0.07 15.86
N GLU A 170 12.86 -0.15 16.43
CA GLU A 170 14.05 -0.63 15.75
C GLU A 170 14.13 -2.16 15.87
N VAL A 171 14.31 -2.85 14.74
CA VAL A 171 14.52 -4.30 14.71
C VAL A 171 15.92 -4.63 15.21
N THR A 172 16.04 -5.48 16.23
CA THR A 172 17.33 -5.81 16.88
C THR A 172 17.91 -7.16 16.45
N PHE A 173 17.19 -7.92 15.63
CA PHE A 173 17.59 -9.24 15.16
C PHE A 173 17.57 -9.28 13.63
N ASP A 174 18.58 -9.89 13.01
CA ASP A 174 18.65 -9.96 11.56
C ASP A 174 17.79 -11.09 11.00
N GLN A 175 17.28 -10.92 9.77
CA GLN A 175 16.30 -11.82 9.15
C GLN A 175 15.06 -12.05 10.02
N TYR A 176 14.57 -10.98 10.64
CA TYR A 176 13.46 -11.07 11.58
C TYR A 176 12.14 -11.39 10.88
N ASN A 177 11.37 -12.34 11.42
CA ASN A 177 10.18 -12.86 10.76
C ASN A 177 8.99 -11.90 10.89
N ALA A 178 8.49 -11.40 9.76
CA ALA A 178 7.16 -10.82 9.63
C ALA A 178 6.16 -11.90 9.25
N ARG A 179 5.00 -11.93 9.89
CA ARG A 179 4.00 -12.99 9.73
C ARG A 179 2.63 -12.45 9.34
N PHE A 180 1.85 -13.19 8.57
CA PHE A 180 0.46 -12.79 8.32
C PHE A 180 -0.45 -12.98 9.54
N SER A 181 -0.03 -13.77 10.54
CA SER A 181 -0.79 -14.02 11.76
C SER A 181 0.10 -14.02 13.00
N SER A 182 -0.45 -13.59 14.14
CA SER A 182 0.19 -13.66 15.45
C SER A 182 0.25 -15.08 16.04
N ASP A 183 -0.29 -16.08 15.34
CA ASP A 183 -0.28 -17.49 15.77
C ASP A 183 0.98 -18.22 15.29
N LEU A 184 1.69 -18.89 16.19
CA LEU A 184 2.92 -19.65 15.89
C LEU A 184 2.68 -21.12 15.51
N ARG A 185 1.43 -21.60 15.54
CA ARG A 185 1.13 -22.95 15.05
C ARG A 185 1.49 -23.09 13.57
N SER A 186 1.53 -24.33 13.12
CA SER A 186 1.76 -24.66 11.70
C SER A 186 0.62 -24.10 10.85
N HIS A 187 0.95 -23.42 9.74
CA HIS A 187 -0.03 -22.86 8.81
C HIS A 187 0.21 -23.44 7.41
N THR A 188 -0.81 -24.02 6.80
CA THR A 188 -0.73 -24.45 5.39
C THR A 188 -1.27 -23.31 4.52
N ALA A 189 -0.34 -22.53 3.98
CA ALA A 189 -0.60 -21.27 3.30
C ALA A 189 0.39 -21.07 2.14
N TYR A 190 -0.10 -20.59 1.01
CA TYR A 190 0.72 -20.25 -0.16
C TYR A 190 1.34 -18.87 -0.04
N PHE A 191 2.39 -18.58 -0.82
CA PHE A 191 3.13 -17.31 -0.86
C PHE A 191 3.69 -16.91 0.51
N THR A 192 4.18 -17.91 1.24
CA THR A 192 4.91 -17.75 2.49
C THR A 192 6.40 -17.99 2.25
N CYS A 193 7.24 -17.38 3.06
CA CYS A 193 8.66 -17.66 3.01
C CYS A 193 8.89 -19.10 3.46
N GLU A 194 9.66 -19.89 2.71
CA GLU A 194 9.86 -21.30 2.99
C GLU A 194 8.55 -22.13 2.89
N GLU A 195 7.76 -21.96 1.81
CA GLU A 195 6.40 -22.53 1.61
C GLU A 195 6.24 -24.00 2.03
N ASP A 196 7.22 -24.86 1.75
CA ASP A 196 7.19 -26.30 2.10
C ASP A 196 7.22 -26.58 3.61
N LYS A 197 7.34 -25.55 4.46
CA LYS A 197 7.51 -25.68 5.92
C LYS A 197 6.26 -25.38 6.73
N ASN A 198 5.09 -25.23 6.09
CA ASN A 198 3.83 -24.91 6.76
C ASN A 198 3.97 -23.75 7.76
N THR A 199 4.36 -22.59 7.26
CA THR A 199 4.66 -21.40 8.04
C THR A 199 3.73 -20.25 7.67
N ASN A 200 3.70 -19.21 8.51
CA ASN A 200 2.99 -17.96 8.22
C ASN A 200 3.92 -16.77 8.03
N ILE A 201 5.21 -17.02 7.82
CA ILE A 201 6.19 -15.97 7.56
C ILE A 201 5.96 -15.45 6.15
N VAL A 202 5.80 -14.14 6.00
CA VAL A 202 5.57 -13.49 4.69
C VAL A 202 6.71 -12.54 4.30
N ALA A 203 7.60 -12.20 5.25
CA ALA A 203 8.83 -11.48 4.96
C ALA A 203 9.90 -11.71 6.02
N LYS A 204 11.15 -11.42 5.67
CA LYS A 204 12.28 -11.29 6.60
C LYS A 204 12.73 -9.83 6.64
N ILE A 205 12.90 -9.27 7.83
CA ILE A 205 13.27 -7.87 8.07
C ILE A 205 14.75 -7.79 8.45
N LYS A 206 15.44 -6.76 7.95
CA LYS A 206 16.86 -6.48 8.26
C LYS A 206 17.01 -5.95 9.68
N SER A 207 18.09 -6.33 10.36
CA SER A 207 18.47 -5.69 11.63
C SER A 207 18.75 -4.19 11.44
N GLY A 208 18.41 -3.37 12.44
CA GLY A 208 18.50 -1.91 12.41
C GLY A 208 17.39 -1.22 11.61
N ALA A 209 16.47 -1.97 11.02
CA ALA A 209 15.32 -1.38 10.34
C ALA A 209 14.38 -0.69 11.33
N ILE A 210 13.86 0.47 10.94
CA ILE A 210 12.81 1.18 11.67
C ILE A 210 11.47 0.86 11.02
N ILE A 211 10.51 0.41 11.83
CA ILE A 211 9.15 0.04 11.39
C ILE A 211 8.11 0.70 12.29
N ASP A 212 6.95 1.01 11.73
CA ASP A 212 5.86 1.66 12.45
C ASP A 212 4.96 0.59 13.09
N VAL A 213 4.70 0.69 14.40
CA VAL A 213 3.71 -0.13 15.11
C VAL A 213 2.38 0.61 15.12
N ILE A 214 1.34 -0.07 14.61
CA ILE A 214 -0.01 0.49 14.47
C ILE A 214 -1.06 -0.26 15.29
N ALA A 215 -0.74 -1.43 15.83
CA ALA A 215 -1.58 -2.17 16.78
C ALA A 215 -0.75 -3.10 17.66
N GLU A 216 -1.33 -3.50 18.78
CA GLU A 216 -0.75 -4.48 19.69
C GLU A 216 -1.79 -5.55 20.02
N TYR A 217 -1.33 -6.79 20.17
CA TYR A 217 -2.15 -7.92 20.54
C TYR A 217 -1.40 -8.80 21.55
N LYS A 218 -2.02 -9.11 22.68
CA LYS A 218 -1.45 -10.04 23.64
C LYS A 218 -1.74 -11.46 23.17
N GLY A 219 -0.70 -12.16 22.71
CA GLY A 219 -0.85 -13.50 22.16
C GLY A 219 -1.23 -14.53 23.22
N ASP A 220 -2.01 -15.53 22.82
CA ASP A 220 -2.29 -16.74 23.61
C ASP A 220 -1.21 -17.81 23.43
N ASP A 221 0.04 -17.39 23.28
CA ASP A 221 1.16 -18.31 23.22
C ASP A 221 1.70 -18.60 24.64
N ARG A 222 2.39 -19.75 24.80
CA ARG A 222 2.95 -20.20 26.09
C ARG A 222 3.94 -19.21 26.73
N GLU A 223 4.30 -18.18 25.98
CA GLU A 223 5.38 -17.27 26.25
C GLU A 223 4.89 -15.83 26.46
N GLU A 224 3.56 -15.65 26.52
CA GLU A 224 2.82 -14.40 26.72
C GLU A 224 3.38 -13.24 25.89
N ARG A 225 3.78 -13.53 24.65
CA ARG A 225 4.39 -12.51 23.78
C ARG A 225 3.38 -11.42 23.44
N THR A 226 3.88 -10.19 23.35
CA THR A 226 3.11 -9.12 22.72
C THR A 226 3.41 -9.16 21.22
N TRP A 227 2.36 -9.28 20.43
CA TRP A 227 2.42 -9.18 18.98
C TRP A 227 2.14 -7.75 18.57
N LEU A 228 3.01 -7.22 17.72
CA LEU A 228 2.94 -5.88 17.16
C LEU A 228 2.49 -6.01 15.72
N TYR A 229 1.39 -5.35 15.38
CA TYR A 229 0.99 -5.19 13.98
C TYR A 229 1.71 -3.97 13.44
N VAL A 230 2.49 -4.17 12.39
CA VAL A 230 3.48 -3.21 11.91
C VAL A 230 3.30 -2.87 10.45
N GLU A 231 3.72 -1.67 10.06
CA GLU A 231 3.98 -1.29 8.68
C GLU A 231 5.50 -1.36 8.42
N ILE A 232 5.90 -2.21 7.47
CA ILE A 232 7.29 -2.47 7.13
C ILE A 232 7.55 -1.87 5.75
N PRO A 233 8.43 -0.87 5.63
CA PRO A 233 8.74 -0.31 4.32
C PRO A 233 9.56 -1.30 3.49
N GLN A 234 9.40 -1.29 2.16
CA GLN A 234 10.04 -2.26 1.27
C GLN A 234 11.54 -2.41 1.51
N GLN A 235 12.27 -1.30 1.61
CA GLN A 235 13.71 -1.28 1.83
C GLN A 235 14.18 -1.96 3.13
N ALA A 236 13.31 -2.07 4.14
CA ALA A 236 13.60 -2.75 5.40
C ALA A 236 13.58 -4.28 5.27
N MET A 237 12.95 -4.82 4.23
CA MET A 237 12.84 -6.26 4.01
C MET A 237 14.01 -6.79 3.18
N TYR A 238 14.30 -8.07 3.34
CA TYR A 238 15.14 -8.80 2.40
C TYR A 238 14.38 -9.06 1.11
N ASP A 239 15.08 -8.88 -0.01
CA ASP A 239 14.69 -9.41 -1.31
C ASP A 239 15.55 -10.65 -1.55
N SER A 240 15.00 -11.84 -1.29
CA SER A 240 15.72 -13.09 -1.47
C SER A 240 14.83 -14.13 -2.10
N TYR A 241 15.43 -15.03 -2.88
CA TYR A 241 14.72 -16.14 -3.51
C TYR A 241 14.02 -17.06 -2.49
N GLU A 242 14.59 -17.20 -1.28
CA GLU A 242 14.03 -18.01 -0.20
C GLU A 242 12.80 -17.37 0.48
N CYS A 243 12.59 -16.08 0.26
CA CYS A 243 11.49 -15.29 0.82
C CYS A 243 11.11 -14.21 -0.20
N SER A 244 10.72 -14.65 -1.39
CA SER A 244 10.32 -13.77 -2.49
C SER A 244 9.01 -13.12 -2.09
N ASN A 245 9.08 -11.84 -1.71
CA ASN A 245 7.92 -11.09 -1.28
C ASN A 245 7.29 -10.42 -2.51
N PRO A 246 6.00 -10.65 -2.81
CA PRO A 246 5.32 -10.03 -3.96
C PRO A 246 5.32 -8.49 -3.91
N ILE A 247 5.68 -7.88 -2.77
CA ILE A 247 5.94 -6.44 -2.69
C ILE A 247 7.02 -5.98 -3.65
N TYR A 248 8.06 -6.78 -3.89
CA TYR A 248 9.14 -6.38 -4.78
C TYR A 248 8.77 -6.46 -6.27
N SER A 249 7.92 -7.41 -6.66
CA SER A 249 7.53 -7.65 -8.06
C SER A 249 6.23 -6.95 -8.46
N ASP A 250 5.22 -7.05 -7.60
CA ASP A 250 3.82 -6.76 -7.96
C ASP A 250 3.26 -5.53 -7.23
N PHE A 251 3.92 -5.10 -6.16
CA PHE A 251 3.50 -3.95 -5.34
C PHE A 251 4.64 -3.01 -4.98
N GLU A 252 5.40 -2.61 -6.00
CA GLU A 252 6.56 -1.74 -5.85
C GLU A 252 6.24 -0.49 -5.01
N ASN A 253 7.13 -0.17 -4.08
CA ASN A 253 7.09 0.95 -3.13
C ASN A 253 5.97 0.90 -2.07
N LYS A 254 5.20 -0.19 -1.98
CA LYS A 254 4.19 -0.34 -0.91
C LYS A 254 4.81 -0.87 0.38
N LYS A 255 4.21 -0.50 1.52
CA LYS A 255 4.57 -1.09 2.82
C LYS A 255 3.91 -2.47 2.98
N LEU A 256 4.55 -3.39 3.69
CA LEU A 256 3.89 -4.61 4.18
C LEU A 256 3.21 -4.34 5.52
N ARG A 257 1.95 -4.74 5.67
CA ARG A 257 1.34 -4.92 7.00
C ARG A 257 1.40 -6.38 7.43
N ALA A 258 1.95 -6.60 8.62
CA ALA A 258 2.19 -7.93 9.16
C ALA A 258 2.33 -7.89 10.69
N TRP A 259 2.34 -9.06 11.31
CA TRP A 259 2.65 -9.27 12.71
C TRP A 259 4.13 -9.55 12.93
N VAL A 260 4.68 -8.94 13.97
CA VAL A 260 5.97 -9.27 14.56
C VAL A 260 5.82 -9.40 16.07
N SER A 261 6.75 -10.06 16.75
CA SER A 261 6.79 -10.11 18.22
C SER A 261 7.61 -8.95 18.80
N ASP A 262 7.24 -8.52 20.00
CA ASP A 262 7.97 -7.55 20.80
C ASP A 262 9.41 -7.94 21.17
N ARG A 263 9.80 -9.21 21.04
CA ARG A 263 11.06 -9.73 21.58
C ARG A 263 12.33 -9.28 20.87
N ASN A 264 12.23 -8.99 19.58
CA ASN A 264 13.38 -8.65 18.73
C ASN A 264 13.26 -7.24 18.19
N VAL A 265 12.60 -6.37 18.95
CA VAL A 265 12.46 -4.97 18.60
C VAL A 265 12.65 -4.10 19.84
N LYS A 266 13.00 -2.84 19.63
CA LYS A 266 13.15 -1.85 20.68
C LYS A 266 12.38 -0.60 20.30
N LYS A 267 11.46 -0.16 21.17
CA LYS A 267 10.75 1.12 21.01
C LYS A 267 11.73 2.28 21.05
N ILE A 268 11.56 3.22 20.11
CA ILE A 268 12.37 4.45 19.97
C ILE A 268 11.56 5.70 20.26
#